data_AF-A0A939I7A3-F1
#
_entry.id   AF-A0A939I7A3-F1
#
_cell.length_a   1.000
_cell.length_b   1.000
_cell.length_c   1.000
_cell.angle_alpha   90.00
_cell.angle_beta   90.00
_cell.angle_gamma   90.00
#
_symmetry.space_group_name_H-M   'P 1'
#
loop_
_entity.id
_entity.type
_entity.pdbx_description
1 polymer ?
#
loop_
_entity_poly.entity_id
_entity_poly.type
_entity_poly.pdbx_seq_one_letter_code
_entity_poly.pdbx_strand_id
1 'polypeptide(L)'
;MNLSIPIVMLVVVAVFSAIRFGLVVTAWSALGLVVFLAPFFVLSLRAWSRVGRDGVTICWGFGRRGRTYPWSEVQWIDVRELRGNGTSSYAVRLFLTGGRRRSLPGLQTSTMYPIEEFEVHFQRVLDWWEASTHESQRIRPGKQARDRFTPRVAGALLAVVIVVVVYFVFAARQ
;
A
#
# COMPACT_ATOMS: atom_id res chain seq x y z
N MET A 1 8.07 0.87 -9.98
CA MET A 1 8.89 0.00 -9.10
C MET A 1 9.47 -1.14 -9.94
N ASN A 2 10.71 -1.00 -10.44
CA ASN A 2 11.33 -2.03 -11.30
C ASN A 2 11.32 -3.38 -10.58
N LEU A 3 10.39 -4.26 -10.94
CA LEU A 3 10.25 -5.60 -10.36
C LEU A 3 11.46 -6.49 -10.68
N SER A 4 12.25 -6.12 -11.69
CA SER A 4 13.49 -6.80 -12.09
C SER A 4 14.51 -6.91 -10.96
N ILE A 5 14.76 -5.84 -10.20
CA ILE A 5 15.77 -5.84 -9.13
C ILE A 5 15.37 -6.78 -7.96
N PRO A 6 14.17 -6.69 -7.36
CA PRO A 6 13.78 -7.61 -6.31
C PRO A 6 13.66 -9.05 -6.83
N ILE A 7 13.21 -9.28 -8.07
CA ILE A 7 13.18 -10.63 -8.66
C ILE A 7 14.58 -11.20 -8.82
N VAL A 8 15.53 -10.44 -9.38
CA VAL A 8 16.92 -10.87 -9.54
C VAL A 8 17.55 -11.15 -8.17
N MET A 9 17.32 -10.28 -7.18
CA MET A 9 17.82 -10.50 -5.82
C MET A 9 17.22 -11.77 -5.20
N LEU A 10 15.94 -12.04 -5.44
CA LEU A 10 15.26 -13.24 -4.98
C LEU A 10 15.82 -14.51 -5.64
N VAL A 11 16.11 -14.45 -6.94
CA VAL A 11 16.74 -15.54 -7.70
C VAL A 11 18.16 -15.80 -7.20
N VAL A 12 18.97 -14.76 -6.98
CA VAL A 12 20.34 -14.90 -6.46
C VAL A 12 20.33 -15.51 -5.06
N VAL A 13 19.43 -15.06 -4.17
CA VAL A 13 19.27 -15.63 -2.83
C VAL A 13 18.82 -17.09 -2.90
N ALA A 14 17.89 -17.43 -3.80
CA ALA A 14 17.43 -18.81 -3.98
C ALA A 14 18.55 -19.73 -4.49
N VAL A 15 19.33 -19.29 -5.50
CA VAL A 15 20.46 -20.06 -6.05
C VAL A 15 21.57 -20.24 -5.02
N PHE A 16 21.95 -19.16 -4.32
CA PHE A 16 22.96 -19.23 -3.27
C PHE A 16 22.54 -20.14 -2.12
N SER A 17 21.26 -20.07 -1.73
CA SER A 17 20.69 -20.94 -0.72
C SER A 17 20.70 -22.41 -1.15
N ALA A 18 20.39 -22.70 -2.42
CA ALA A 18 20.39 -24.07 -2.97
C ALA A 18 21.78 -24.69 -2.98
N ILE A 19 22.79 -23.92 -3.35
CA ILE A 19 24.19 -24.38 -3.40
C ILE A 19 24.72 -24.64 -1.98
N ARG A 20 24.38 -23.78 -1.01
CA ARG A 20 24.99 -23.83 0.32
C ARG A 20 24.24 -24.72 1.33
N PHE A 21 22.92 -24.79 1.24
CA PHE A 21 22.06 -25.48 2.22
C PHE A 21 21.32 -26.69 1.64
N GLY A 22 21.47 -26.94 0.34
CA GLY A 22 20.83 -28.05 -0.35
C GLY A 22 19.39 -27.76 -0.79
N LEU A 23 18.92 -28.55 -1.76
CA LEU A 23 17.67 -28.35 -2.48
C LEU A 23 16.43 -28.36 -1.57
N VAL A 24 16.48 -29.17 -0.51
CA VAL A 24 15.39 -29.29 0.48
C VAL A 24 15.18 -28.00 1.25
N VAL A 25 16.26 -27.35 1.73
CA VAL A 25 16.17 -26.11 2.50
C VAL A 25 15.66 -24.95 1.64
N THR A 26 16.09 -24.88 0.38
CA THR A 26 15.62 -23.87 -0.57
C THR A 26 14.16 -24.07 -0.93
N ALA A 27 13.71 -25.32 -1.16
CA ALA A 27 12.31 -25.62 -1.43
C ALA A 27 11.40 -25.19 -0.27
N TRP A 28 11.77 -25.51 0.98
CA TRP A 28 11.03 -25.07 2.16
C TRP A 28 11.02 -23.55 2.34
N SER A 29 12.13 -22.88 2.04
CA SER A 29 12.23 -21.41 2.13
C SER A 29 11.36 -20.73 1.07
N ALA A 30 11.38 -21.24 -0.16
CA ALA A 30 10.53 -20.76 -1.24
C ALA A 30 9.04 -20.97 -0.92
N LEU A 31 8.67 -22.15 -0.41
CA LEU A 31 7.30 -22.44 0.04
C LEU A 31 6.87 -21.50 1.16
N GLY A 32 7.73 -21.28 2.16
CA GLY A 32 7.48 -20.35 3.26
C GLY A 32 7.23 -18.92 2.78
N LEU A 33 8.02 -18.46 1.79
CA LEU A 33 7.82 -17.15 1.17
C LEU A 33 6.48 -17.07 0.43
N VAL A 34 6.12 -18.08 -0.35
CA VAL A 34 4.83 -18.13 -1.06
C VAL A 34 3.68 -18.07 -0.07
N VAL A 35 3.71 -18.90 0.98
CA VAL A 35 2.69 -18.92 2.03
C VAL A 35 2.60 -17.56 2.74
N PHE A 36 3.73 -16.90 2.95
CA PHE A 36 3.77 -15.57 3.56
C PHE A 36 3.22 -14.47 2.65
N LEU A 37 3.55 -14.48 1.35
CA LEU A 37 3.15 -13.45 0.39
C LEU A 37 1.73 -13.62 -0.14
N ALA A 38 1.25 -14.86 -0.28
CA ALA A 38 -0.08 -15.18 -0.79
C ALA A 38 -1.21 -14.38 -0.12
N PRO A 39 -1.31 -14.27 1.22
CA PRO A 39 -2.36 -13.48 1.86
C PRO A 39 -2.29 -12.00 1.46
N PHE A 40 -1.09 -11.39 1.40
CA PHE A 40 -0.96 -9.99 0.98
C PHE A 40 -1.42 -9.78 -0.47
N PHE A 41 -1.07 -10.71 -1.36
CA PHE A 41 -1.49 -10.66 -2.75
C PHE A 41 -3.02 -10.78 -2.88
N VAL A 42 -3.63 -11.77 -2.20
CA VAL A 42 -5.09 -11.96 -2.19
C VAL A 42 -5.81 -10.74 -1.61
N LEU A 43 -5.29 -10.15 -0.54
CA LEU A 43 -5.85 -8.93 0.06
C LEU A 43 -5.77 -7.74 -0.89
N SER A 44 -4.66 -7.60 -1.62
CA SER A 44 -4.49 -6.55 -2.62
C SER A 44 -5.49 -6.69 -3.76
N LEU A 45 -5.75 -7.90 -4.24
CA LEU A 45 -6.74 -8.16 -5.30
C LEU A 45 -8.18 -7.91 -4.83
N ARG A 46 -8.44 -8.06 -3.53
CA ARG A 46 -9.75 -7.81 -2.92
C ARG A 46 -9.95 -6.37 -2.45
N ALA A 47 -8.94 -5.52 -2.58
CA ALA A 47 -9.04 -4.13 -2.20
C ALA A 47 -9.77 -3.34 -3.29
N TRP A 48 -10.84 -2.65 -2.92
CA TRP A 48 -11.66 -1.86 -3.83
C TRP A 48 -12.26 -0.67 -3.10
N SER A 49 -12.58 0.39 -3.84
CA SER A 49 -13.36 1.52 -3.35
C SER A 49 -14.56 1.76 -4.26
N ARG A 50 -15.65 2.22 -3.66
CA ARG A 50 -16.86 2.59 -4.37
C ARG A 50 -17.31 3.95 -3.87
N VAL A 51 -17.55 4.84 -4.81
CA VAL A 51 -18.06 6.18 -4.56
C VAL A 51 -19.56 6.14 -4.81
N GLY A 52 -20.36 6.64 -3.87
CA GLY A 52 -21.81 6.67 -3.97
C GLY A 52 -22.39 7.90 -3.30
N ARG A 53 -23.72 8.03 -3.39
CA ARG A 53 -24.46 9.15 -2.79
C ARG A 53 -24.25 9.23 -1.27
N ASP A 54 -24.19 8.08 -0.59
CA ASP A 54 -24.06 8.02 0.85
C ASP A 54 -22.64 8.28 1.35
N GLY A 55 -21.65 8.33 0.45
CA GLY A 55 -20.24 8.50 0.79
C GLY A 55 -19.31 7.59 0.00
N VAL A 56 -18.12 7.40 0.56
CA VAL A 56 -17.10 6.52 -0.01
C VAL A 56 -17.02 5.22 0.79
N THR A 57 -17.30 4.11 0.13
CA THR A 57 -17.05 2.77 0.69
C THR A 57 -15.66 2.30 0.33
N ILE A 58 -14.87 1.93 1.33
CA ILE A 58 -13.51 1.42 1.15
C ILE A 58 -13.42 0.00 1.71
N CYS A 59 -12.96 -0.94 0.88
CA CYS A 59 -12.59 -2.29 1.28
C CYS A 59 -11.07 -2.48 1.10
N TRP A 60 -10.40 -2.91 2.16
CA TRP A 60 -8.94 -3.17 2.18
C TRP A 60 -8.59 -4.65 1.99
N GLY A 61 -9.53 -5.44 1.47
CA GLY A 61 -9.37 -6.88 1.27
C GLY A 61 -9.65 -7.74 2.51
N PHE A 62 -9.60 -7.17 3.72
CA PHE A 62 -10.04 -7.84 4.95
C PHE A 62 -11.54 -7.61 5.22
N GLY A 63 -12.30 -8.71 5.25
CA GLY A 63 -13.74 -8.72 5.53
C GLY A 63 -14.61 -8.68 4.28
N ARG A 64 -15.88 -9.13 4.42
CA ARG A 64 -16.85 -9.15 3.31
C ARG A 64 -17.50 -7.78 3.03
N ARG A 65 -17.45 -6.86 3.99
CA ARG A 65 -18.08 -5.53 3.88
C ARG A 65 -17.01 -4.45 3.99
N GLY A 66 -16.96 -3.58 2.97
CA GLY A 66 -16.19 -2.35 3.04
C GLY A 66 -16.78 -1.41 4.09
N ARG A 67 -15.96 -0.49 4.60
CA ARG A 67 -16.43 0.56 5.51
C ARG A 67 -16.83 1.79 4.70
N THR A 68 -18.06 2.24 4.87
CA THR A 68 -18.56 3.47 4.28
C THR A 68 -18.20 4.67 5.16
N TYR A 69 -17.60 5.67 4.54
CA TYR A 69 -17.33 6.98 5.14
C TYR A 69 -18.30 7.98 4.52
N PRO A 70 -19.25 8.51 5.31
CA PRO A 70 -20.21 9.48 4.79
C PRO A 70 -19.51 10.77 4.35
N TRP A 71 -20.08 11.48 3.39
CA TRP A 71 -19.50 12.73 2.90
C TRP A 71 -19.30 13.78 4.00
N SER A 72 -20.18 13.80 5.00
CA SER A 72 -20.05 14.66 6.19
C SER A 72 -18.81 14.37 7.04
N GLU A 73 -18.24 13.17 6.95
CA GLU A 73 -16.96 12.85 7.59
C GLU A 73 -15.76 13.26 6.74
N VAL A 74 -15.92 13.56 5.44
CA VAL A 74 -14.81 13.85 4.53
C VAL A 74 -14.56 15.37 4.49
N GLN A 75 -13.47 15.80 5.11
CA GLN A 75 -13.10 17.22 5.20
C GLN A 75 -12.30 17.73 4.00
N TRP A 76 -11.50 16.85 3.39
CA TRP A 76 -10.64 17.20 2.27
C TRP A 76 -10.30 15.96 1.45
N ILE A 77 -10.08 16.16 0.16
CA ILE A 77 -9.63 15.12 -0.77
C ILE A 77 -8.38 15.63 -1.47
N ASP A 78 -7.32 14.82 -1.51
CA ASP A 78 -6.11 15.15 -2.27
C ASP A 78 -5.60 13.96 -3.08
N VAL A 79 -4.78 14.28 -4.08
CA VAL A 79 -3.97 13.29 -4.78
C VAL A 79 -2.57 13.36 -4.19
N ARG A 80 -2.13 12.28 -3.56
CA ARG A 80 -0.74 12.17 -3.15
C ARG A 80 0.09 11.62 -4.29
N GLU A 81 1.08 12.40 -4.70
CA GLU A 81 2.21 11.89 -5.46
C GLU A 81 3.17 11.14 -4.52
N LEU A 82 3.39 9.87 -4.82
CA LEU A 82 4.37 8.99 -4.22
C LEU A 82 5.50 8.81 -5.23
N ARG A 83 6.61 9.52 -5.01
CA ARG A 83 7.83 9.34 -5.80
C ARG A 83 8.64 8.16 -5.25
N GLY A 84 8.77 7.11 -6.07
CA GLY A 84 9.73 6.02 -5.88
C GLY A 84 10.87 6.13 -6.89
N ASN A 85 11.96 5.37 -6.72
CA ASN A 85 13.17 5.34 -7.55
C ASN A 85 12.86 5.38 -9.07
N GLY A 86 12.72 6.57 -9.66
CA GLY A 86 12.41 6.79 -11.08
C GLY A 86 10.94 6.65 -11.51
N THR A 87 9.99 6.37 -10.61
CA THR A 87 8.56 6.24 -10.97
C THR A 87 7.66 7.04 -10.02
N SER A 88 6.73 7.83 -10.56
CA SER A 88 5.65 8.45 -9.81
C SER A 88 4.45 7.49 -9.73
N SER A 89 3.78 7.53 -8.57
CA SER A 89 2.47 6.91 -8.38
C SER A 89 1.57 7.92 -7.72
N TYR A 90 0.33 7.98 -8.18
CA TYR A 90 -0.69 8.91 -7.71
C TYR A 90 -1.76 8.09 -7.02
N ALA A 91 -2.10 8.48 -5.79
CA ALA A 91 -3.12 7.81 -5.01
C ALA A 91 -4.04 8.84 -4.36
N VAL A 92 -5.34 8.70 -4.58
CA VAL A 92 -6.33 9.60 -3.98
C VAL A 92 -6.50 9.28 -2.50
N ARG A 93 -6.59 10.33 -1.68
CA ARG A 93 -6.76 10.23 -0.23
C ARG A 93 -7.90 11.09 0.26
N LEU A 94 -8.57 10.56 1.26
CA LEU A 94 -9.59 11.21 2.05
C LEU A 94 -8.99 11.61 3.39
N PHE A 95 -9.24 12.84 3.78
CA PHE A 95 -9.04 13.33 5.13
C PHE A 95 -10.38 13.38 5.82
N LEU A 96 -10.46 12.68 6.96
CA LEU A 96 -11.69 12.52 7.70
C LEU A 96 -11.72 13.47 8.90
N THR A 97 -12.92 13.78 9.37
CA THR A 97 -13.18 14.41 10.66
C THR A 97 -12.45 13.64 11.77
N GLY A 98 -11.72 14.36 12.61
CA GLY A 98 -10.82 13.78 13.61
C GLY A 98 -9.40 13.49 13.11
N GLY A 99 -9.00 14.02 11.95
CA GLY A 99 -7.62 13.98 11.47
C GLY A 99 -7.15 12.63 10.93
N ARG A 100 -8.06 11.67 10.77
CA ARG A 100 -7.78 10.35 10.18
C ARG A 100 -7.63 10.49 8.67
N ARG A 101 -6.82 9.61 8.08
CA ARG A 101 -6.58 9.60 6.62
C ARG A 101 -6.79 8.22 6.05
N ARG A 102 -7.38 8.14 4.87
CA ARG A 102 -7.62 6.88 4.16
C ARG A 102 -7.32 7.08 2.67
N SER A 103 -6.48 6.23 2.10
CA SER A 103 -6.37 6.17 0.65
C SER A 103 -7.52 5.36 0.07
N LEU A 104 -7.87 5.67 -1.17
CA LEU A 104 -8.88 4.96 -1.95
C LEU A 104 -8.22 3.81 -2.72
N PRO A 105 -8.38 2.55 -2.29
CA PRO A 105 -7.94 1.41 -3.09
C PRO A 105 -8.74 1.35 -4.39
N GLY A 106 -8.08 1.12 -5.53
CA GLY A 106 -8.71 1.14 -6.85
C GLY A 106 -8.74 2.51 -7.53
N LEU A 107 -8.45 3.60 -6.80
CA LEU A 107 -8.24 4.93 -7.39
C LEU A 107 -6.78 5.36 -7.21
N GLN A 108 -5.90 4.60 -7.85
CA GLN A 108 -4.45 4.80 -7.82
C GLN A 108 -3.87 4.49 -9.19
N THR A 109 -3.00 5.35 -9.70
CA THR A 109 -2.33 5.14 -10.99
C THR A 109 -0.82 5.21 -10.78
N SER A 110 -0.07 4.47 -11.59
CA SER A 110 1.38 4.54 -11.59
C SER A 110 1.89 4.33 -13.01
N THR A 111 3.14 4.74 -13.27
CA THR A 111 3.76 4.50 -14.58
C THR A 111 3.74 3.01 -15.01
N MET A 112 3.74 2.08 -14.06
CA MET A 112 3.71 0.63 -14.34
C MET A 112 2.31 0.04 -14.47
N TYR A 113 1.32 0.68 -13.86
CA TYR A 113 -0.07 0.26 -13.87
C TYR A 113 -0.91 1.52 -14.12
N PRO A 114 -0.96 1.99 -15.37
CA PRO A 114 -1.72 3.17 -15.72
C PRO A 114 -3.22 2.85 -15.64
N ILE A 115 -3.99 3.78 -15.08
CA ILE A 115 -5.44 3.82 -15.21
C ILE A 115 -5.76 4.96 -16.18
N GLU A 116 -6.30 4.64 -17.34
CA GLU A 116 -6.56 5.60 -18.43
C GLU A 116 -7.52 6.71 -18.01
N GLU A 117 -8.50 6.39 -17.16
CA GLU A 117 -9.54 7.33 -16.69
C GLU A 117 -9.32 7.84 -15.25
N PHE A 118 -8.08 7.80 -14.76
CA PHE A 118 -7.78 8.21 -13.38
C PHE A 118 -8.33 9.62 -13.06
N GLU A 119 -8.10 10.58 -13.96
CA GLU A 119 -8.53 11.96 -13.79
C GLU A 119 -10.05 12.10 -13.80
N VAL A 120 -10.74 11.36 -14.69
CA VAL A 120 -12.21 11.37 -14.80
C VAL A 120 -12.84 10.81 -13.52
N HIS A 121 -12.30 9.71 -13.01
CA HIS A 121 -12.78 9.12 -11.76
C HIS A 121 -12.46 10.00 -10.55
N PHE A 122 -11.29 10.65 -10.53
CA PHE A 122 -10.92 11.60 -9.49
C PHE A 122 -11.83 12.83 -9.50
N GLN A 123 -12.08 13.43 -10.65
CA GLN A 123 -12.99 14.57 -10.79
C GLN A 123 -14.40 14.21 -10.32
N ARG A 124 -14.91 13.04 -10.70
CA ARG A 124 -16.21 12.54 -10.22
C ARG A 124 -16.27 12.48 -8.68
N VAL A 125 -15.19 12.05 -8.02
CA VAL A 125 -15.13 12.03 -6.54
C VAL A 125 -15.18 13.44 -5.97
N LEU A 126 -14.45 14.38 -6.57
CA LEU A 126 -14.46 15.78 -6.18
C LEU A 126 -15.85 16.40 -6.34
N ASP A 127 -16.50 16.20 -7.49
CA ASP A 127 -17.83 16.74 -7.78
C ASP A 127 -18.85 16.24 -6.74
N TRP A 128 -18.83 14.94 -6.42
CA TRP A 128 -19.69 14.37 -5.38
C TRP A 128 -19.41 14.95 -4.00
N TRP A 129 -18.13 15.10 -3.66
CA TRP A 129 -17.71 15.67 -2.37
C TRP A 129 -18.13 17.14 -2.25
N GLU A 130 -17.91 17.95 -3.27
CA GLU A 130 -18.30 19.35 -3.30
C GLU A 130 -19.82 19.52 -3.24
N ALA A 131 -20.57 18.72 -4.02
CA ALA A 131 -22.02 18.75 -3.98
C ALA A 131 -22.60 18.31 -2.61
N SER A 132 -21.90 17.45 -1.88
CA SER A 132 -22.36 16.87 -0.62
C SER A 132 -21.83 17.59 0.62
N THR A 133 -20.86 18.49 0.48
CA THR A 133 -20.13 19.11 1.61
C THR A 133 -20.22 20.62 1.55
N HIS A 134 -20.71 21.22 2.64
CA HIS A 134 -20.80 22.66 2.78
C HIS A 134 -19.42 23.32 2.74
N GLU A 135 -19.31 24.51 2.15
CA GLU A 135 -18.03 25.20 1.92
C GLU A 135 -17.23 25.41 3.21
N SER A 136 -17.91 25.73 4.32
CA SER A 136 -17.30 25.90 5.64
C SER A 136 -16.65 24.63 6.22
N GLN A 137 -16.98 23.45 5.70
CA GLN A 137 -16.41 22.16 6.14
C GLN A 137 -15.21 21.72 5.30
N ARG A 138 -14.92 22.41 4.18
CA ARG A 138 -13.83 22.10 3.24
C ARG A 138 -12.48 22.61 3.74
N ILE A 139 -12.08 22.14 4.91
CA ILE A 139 -10.86 22.62 5.59
C ILE A 139 -9.68 21.75 5.18
N ARG A 140 -8.68 22.36 4.54
CA ARG A 140 -7.43 21.68 4.21
C ARG A 140 -6.64 21.36 5.49
N PRO A 141 -6.33 20.08 5.77
CA PRO A 141 -5.60 19.72 6.98
C PRO A 141 -4.12 20.08 6.88
N GLY A 142 -3.55 20.50 8.02
CA GLY A 142 -2.12 20.78 8.14
C GLY A 142 -1.24 19.56 7.88
N LYS A 143 0.02 19.81 7.47
CA LYS A 143 1.04 18.77 7.31
C LYS A 143 1.33 18.13 8.67
N GLN A 144 1.21 16.80 8.79
CA GLN A 144 1.42 16.10 10.08
C GLN A 144 2.84 15.57 10.20
N ALA A 145 3.37 15.49 11.42
CA ALA A 145 4.71 14.93 11.68
C ALA A 145 4.85 13.48 11.20
N ARG A 146 3.76 12.70 11.18
CA ARG A 146 3.74 11.33 10.65
C ARG A 146 4.04 11.25 9.14
N ASP A 147 3.88 12.34 8.40
CA ASP A 147 4.29 12.42 6.98
C ASP A 147 5.82 12.41 6.80
N ARG A 148 6.60 12.62 7.89
CA ARG A 148 8.07 12.54 7.89
C ARG A 148 8.60 11.11 8.02
N PHE A 149 7.81 10.17 8.56
CA PHE A 149 8.20 8.76 8.63
C PHE A 149 8.08 8.13 7.24
N THR A 150 9.19 8.14 6.51
CA THR A 150 9.25 7.60 5.16
C THR A 150 9.29 6.07 5.18
N PRO A 151 8.72 5.40 4.16
CA PRO A 151 8.79 3.94 4.01
C PRO A 151 10.22 3.38 4.07
N ARG A 152 11.22 4.21 3.77
CA ARG A 152 12.65 3.90 3.88
C ARG A 152 13.06 3.55 5.32
N VAL A 153 12.56 4.28 6.31
CA VAL A 153 12.87 4.04 7.73
C VAL A 153 12.25 2.70 8.18
N ALA A 154 11.01 2.44 7.80
CA ALA A 154 10.35 1.17 8.11
C ALA A 154 11.05 -0.02 7.42
N GLY A 155 11.47 0.13 6.16
CA GLY A 155 12.22 -0.88 5.43
C GLY A 155 13.60 -1.15 6.04
N ALA A 156 14.31 -0.10 6.47
CA ALA A 156 15.59 -0.25 7.16
C ALA A 156 15.45 -1.01 8.49
N LEU A 157 14.45 -0.67 9.30
CA LEU A 157 14.16 -1.39 10.54
C LEU A 157 13.82 -2.86 10.30
N LEU A 158 13.00 -3.16 9.29
CA LEU A 158 12.67 -4.53 8.91
C LEU A 158 13.92 -5.32 8.46
N ALA A 159 14.79 -4.70 7.65
CA ALA A 159 16.03 -5.33 7.22
C ALA A 159 16.96 -5.66 8.39
N VAL A 160 17.09 -4.74 9.36
CA VAL A 160 17.85 -4.99 10.60
C VAL A 160 17.27 -6.18 11.37
N VAL A 161 15.94 -6.23 11.53
CA VAL A 161 15.28 -7.36 12.21
C VAL A 161 15.54 -8.68 11.48
N ILE A 162 15.45 -8.71 10.15
CA ILE A 162 15.73 -9.91 9.36
C ILE A 162 17.18 -10.37 9.55
N VAL A 163 18.15 -9.45 9.48
CA VAL A 163 19.57 -9.77 9.69
C VAL A 163 19.81 -10.36 11.08
N VAL A 164 19.23 -9.76 12.12
CA VAL A 164 19.35 -10.24 13.51
C VAL A 164 18.75 -11.64 13.66
N VAL A 165 17.54 -11.87 13.15
CA VAL A 165 16.88 -13.19 13.23
C VAL A 165 17.70 -14.26 12.50
N VAL A 166 18.16 -13.95 11.29
CA VAL A 166 19.01 -14.86 10.51
C VAL A 166 20.29 -15.19 11.29
N TYR A 167 20.97 -14.18 11.85
CA TYR A 167 22.17 -14.38 12.66
C TYR A 167 21.91 -15.31 13.86
N PHE A 168 20.85 -15.06 14.64
CA PHE A 168 20.51 -15.89 15.80
C PHE A 168 20.18 -17.34 15.42
N VAL A 169 19.46 -17.56 14.31
CA VAL A 169 19.15 -18.92 13.83
C VAL A 169 20.41 -19.69 13.44
N PHE A 170 21.40 -19.02 12.85
CA PHE A 170 22.68 -19.63 12.52
C PHE A 170 23.55 -19.87 13.75
N ALA A 171 23.63 -18.90 14.66
CA ALA A 171 24.40 -19.01 15.90
C ALA A 171 23.86 -20.10 16.83
N ALA A 172 22.53 -20.32 16.87
CA ALA A 172 21.91 -21.36 17.69
C ALA A 172 22.08 -22.79 17.13
N ARG A 173 22.64 -22.95 15.93
CA ARG A 173 22.91 -24.26 15.29
C ARG A 173 24.38 -24.69 15.35
N GLN A 174 25.26 -23.84 15.92
CA GLN A 174 26.65 -24.16 16.22
C GLN A 174 26.78 -24.57 17.69
#